data_AF-A0A8J7S6B6-F1
#
_entry.id   AF-A0A8J7S6B6-F1
#
_cell.length_a   1.000
_cell.length_b   1.000
_cell.length_c   1.000
_cell.angle_alpha   90.00
_cell.angle_beta   90.00
_cell.angle_gamma   90.00
#
_symmetry.space_group_name_H-M   'P 1'
#
loop_
_entity.id
_entity.type
_entity.pdbx_description
1 polymer ?
#
loop_
_entity_poly.entity_id
_entity_poly.type
_entity_poly.pdbx_seq_one_letter_code
_entity_poly.pdbx_strand_id
1 'polypeptide(L)'
;MKINVHAHVFNFQSILTKETILLLSHRLSGKNLPEPLRDAILSYLRTRRKSRSKDISLDDFHRTIRKTRFFNRLMPGKMRDFFDRHLELPPSSETASLLTSLLEASVIDRNQASSSTVINTFEWLRIGFAAAISDVADDLIVQMDEDDLAVLLPMDIIDPKAGSREKKLFPKQLADTTRQALRFPGRLLPFGMVNPARKESFELFREAINSGSCVGLKLYPALGYSIRGEMMDEVLAFCDSESVPVLLHCNDTGFRKSPDAAQYGHPGHWIPVLEKHSSLKVCFGHFGGEKQDDEDVWIAPGLPRDSWAHHILDLMDRFPGRVFADVSYHNEQYDDPDAGDNYRKNLAAVLENPKYRSQVLWGTDYHLLRIDCTDPDYTDAFCSMIGEDNFELMARKNPAAFLGLPVDDAEEKPNIARHVRWLLENNARAVHGKPAPWLRNHPEGNVIEGSGTDPAGDAPWDVNNRIHTSLFNFIWNYKEPDFLSEGMRKRINRESDDIKAKFEHLGRTPIGELTFHSGALSDSTDRNQSIRSFCNRLDTWFGRVNEIGRIRDINSAFYRKMNTVCSDPGKTIPKIAPVLEQFYRVSSDLTDES
;
A
#
# COMPACT_ATOMS: atom_id res chain seq x y z
N MET A 1 7.19 17.58 8.90
CA MET A 1 8.21 16.66 8.34
C MET A 1 8.14 15.33 9.06
N LYS A 2 7.63 14.31 8.38
CA LYS A 2 7.64 12.89 8.78
C LYS A 2 8.53 12.09 7.81
N ILE A 3 9.21 11.08 8.32
CA ILE A 3 10.17 10.24 7.59
C ILE A 3 9.66 8.79 7.67
N ASN A 4 9.09 8.29 6.57
CA ASN A 4 8.77 6.88 6.41
C ASN A 4 10.05 6.10 6.09
N VAL A 5 10.63 5.35 7.04
CA VAL A 5 11.88 4.60 6.78
C VAL A 5 11.67 3.31 5.98
N HIS A 6 10.42 2.93 5.69
CA HIS A 6 10.10 1.65 5.10
C HIS A 6 9.01 1.78 4.03
N ALA A 7 9.42 2.07 2.78
CA ALA A 7 8.52 2.10 1.64
C ALA A 7 9.11 1.33 0.44
N HIS A 8 8.44 0.25 0.03
CA HIS A 8 8.67 -0.48 -1.20
C HIS A 8 8.06 0.20 -2.43
N VAL A 9 8.93 0.82 -3.23
CA VAL A 9 8.57 1.47 -4.50
C VAL A 9 9.02 0.61 -5.68
N PHE A 10 8.28 -0.48 -5.90
CA PHE A 10 8.41 -1.36 -7.07
C PHE A 10 7.03 -1.68 -7.64
N ASN A 11 6.97 -2.11 -8.91
CA ASN A 11 5.77 -2.71 -9.50
C ASN A 11 6.03 -4.19 -9.82
N PHE A 12 4.97 -4.97 -10.06
CA PHE A 12 5.11 -6.40 -10.36
C PHE A 12 6.03 -6.63 -11.57
N GLN A 13 5.97 -5.80 -12.60
CA GLN A 13 6.82 -5.95 -13.79
C GLN A 13 8.32 -5.90 -13.47
N SER A 14 8.72 -5.13 -12.45
CA SER A 14 10.10 -4.97 -12.02
C SER A 14 10.63 -6.10 -11.12
N ILE A 15 9.73 -6.98 -10.65
CA ILE A 15 10.08 -8.12 -9.78
C ILE A 15 9.55 -9.47 -10.29
N LEU A 16 8.84 -9.54 -11.42
CA LEU A 16 8.13 -10.76 -11.85
C LEU A 16 9.08 -11.89 -12.31
N THR A 17 9.58 -12.68 -11.36
CA THR A 17 10.34 -13.92 -11.58
C THR A 17 9.51 -15.15 -11.20
N LYS A 18 10.02 -16.37 -11.47
CA LYS A 18 9.38 -17.59 -10.92
C LYS A 18 9.31 -17.53 -9.40
N GLU A 19 10.41 -17.10 -8.80
CA GLU A 19 10.59 -17.03 -7.36
C GLU A 19 9.58 -16.06 -6.75
N THR A 20 9.45 -14.85 -7.32
CA THR A 20 8.47 -13.85 -6.84
C THR A 20 7.05 -14.37 -6.84
N ILE A 21 6.64 -15.13 -7.87
CA ILE A 21 5.28 -15.70 -7.91
C ILE A 21 5.08 -16.75 -6.81
N LEU A 22 6.11 -17.56 -6.52
CA LEU A 22 6.06 -18.53 -5.43
C LEU A 22 5.91 -17.81 -4.08
N LEU A 23 6.75 -16.80 -3.83
CA LEU A 23 6.71 -16.01 -2.60
C LEU A 23 5.39 -15.25 -2.43
N LEU A 24 4.86 -14.63 -3.50
CA LEU A 24 3.54 -14.00 -3.51
C LEU A 24 2.42 -15.02 -3.22
N SER A 25 2.54 -16.26 -3.72
CA SER A 25 1.57 -17.31 -3.43
C SER A 25 1.50 -17.62 -1.94
N HIS A 26 2.64 -17.68 -1.25
CA HIS A 26 2.68 -17.89 0.20
C HIS A 26 2.07 -16.69 0.94
N ARG A 27 2.48 -15.46 0.59
CA ARG A 27 1.94 -14.22 1.19
C ARG A 27 0.42 -14.13 1.06
N LEU A 28 -0.12 -14.34 -0.15
CA LEU A 28 -1.55 -14.24 -0.40
C LEU A 28 -2.36 -15.39 0.23
N SER A 29 -1.72 -16.53 0.53
CA SER A 29 -2.39 -17.64 1.22
C SER A 29 -2.56 -17.38 2.72
N GLY A 30 -1.69 -16.56 3.33
CA GLY A 30 -1.80 -16.13 4.72
C GLY A 30 -2.77 -14.96 4.93
N LYS A 31 -3.29 -14.36 3.85
CA LYS A 31 -4.28 -13.29 3.92
C LYS A 31 -5.69 -13.82 3.78
N ASN A 32 -6.63 -13.15 4.42
CA ASN A 32 -8.05 -13.50 4.36
C ASN A 32 -8.70 -13.04 3.04
N LEU A 33 -8.09 -13.44 1.92
CA LEU A 33 -8.55 -13.17 0.58
C LEU A 33 -9.44 -14.32 0.09
N PRO A 34 -10.49 -14.03 -0.68
CA PRO A 34 -11.23 -15.09 -1.35
C PRO A 34 -10.33 -15.95 -2.23
N GLU A 35 -10.30 -17.25 -1.97
CA GLU A 35 -9.43 -18.22 -2.65
C GLU A 35 -9.45 -18.07 -4.19
N PRO A 36 -10.60 -17.92 -4.84
CA PRO A 36 -10.59 -17.77 -6.29
C PRO A 36 -10.04 -16.43 -6.83
N LEU A 37 -10.10 -15.33 -6.05
CA LEU A 37 -9.42 -14.07 -6.41
C LEU A 37 -7.91 -14.26 -6.32
N ARG A 38 -7.42 -14.87 -5.24
CA ARG A 38 -6.03 -15.28 -5.06
C ARG A 38 -5.54 -16.14 -6.23
N ASP A 39 -6.29 -17.17 -6.60
CA ASP A 39 -5.94 -18.08 -7.69
C ASP A 39 -5.91 -17.37 -9.03
N ALA A 40 -6.83 -16.43 -9.27
CA ALA A 40 -6.88 -15.63 -10.49
C ALA A 40 -5.66 -14.71 -10.61
N ILE A 41 -5.26 -14.02 -9.53
CA ILE A 41 -4.04 -13.20 -9.45
C ILE A 41 -2.82 -14.06 -9.78
N LEU A 42 -2.64 -15.18 -9.09
CA LEU A 42 -1.48 -16.06 -9.28
C LEU A 42 -1.45 -16.68 -10.68
N SER A 43 -2.59 -17.09 -11.22
CA SER A 43 -2.70 -17.64 -12.58
C SER A 43 -2.34 -16.60 -13.64
N TYR A 44 -2.80 -15.36 -13.48
CA TYR A 44 -2.47 -14.26 -14.37
C TYR A 44 -0.97 -13.96 -14.37
N LEU A 45 -0.38 -13.77 -13.18
CA LEU A 45 1.05 -13.49 -13.03
C LEU A 45 1.91 -14.64 -13.62
N ARG A 46 1.52 -15.90 -13.43
CA ARG A 46 2.18 -17.08 -14.03
C ARG A 46 2.14 -17.05 -15.55
N THR A 47 1.01 -16.67 -16.14
CA THR A 47 0.82 -16.57 -17.59
C THR A 47 1.66 -15.44 -18.17
N ARG A 48 1.61 -14.26 -17.54
CA ARG A 48 2.27 -13.04 -18.04
C ARG A 48 3.77 -12.96 -17.77
N ARG A 49 4.31 -13.75 -16.85
CA ARG A 49 5.77 -13.89 -16.68
C ARG A 49 6.48 -14.22 -18.00
N LYS A 50 5.84 -15.01 -18.86
CA LYS A 50 6.40 -15.41 -20.17
C LYS A 50 6.16 -14.39 -21.28
N SER A 51 5.22 -13.46 -21.13
CA SER A 51 4.84 -12.49 -22.17
C SER A 51 5.77 -11.28 -22.22
N ARG A 52 5.60 -10.35 -23.18
CA ARG A 52 6.41 -9.13 -23.23
C ARG A 52 5.99 -8.18 -22.11
N SER A 53 6.87 -7.25 -21.73
CA SER A 53 6.66 -6.38 -20.58
C SER A 53 5.43 -5.48 -20.68
N LYS A 54 5.04 -5.10 -21.92
CA LYS A 54 3.84 -4.29 -22.20
C LYS A 54 2.51 -5.03 -21.99
N ASP A 55 2.55 -6.34 -21.75
CA ASP A 55 1.34 -7.17 -21.63
C ASP A 55 0.84 -7.31 -20.19
N ILE A 56 1.54 -6.71 -19.21
CA ILE A 56 1.19 -6.75 -17.79
C ILE A 56 0.52 -5.41 -17.45
N SER A 57 -0.81 -5.41 -17.30
CA SER A 57 -1.56 -4.24 -16.85
C SER A 57 -2.83 -4.66 -16.12
N LEU A 58 -3.38 -3.76 -15.31
CA LEU A 58 -4.63 -3.99 -14.58
C LEU A 58 -5.79 -4.29 -15.54
N ASP A 59 -5.85 -3.58 -16.67
CA ASP A 59 -6.88 -3.77 -17.70
C ASP A 59 -6.83 -5.16 -18.33
N ASP A 60 -5.60 -5.62 -18.61
CA ASP A 60 -5.37 -6.93 -19.18
C ASP A 60 -5.65 -8.05 -18.17
N PHE A 61 -5.32 -7.82 -16.90
CA PHE A 61 -5.71 -8.68 -15.79
C PHE A 61 -7.22 -8.81 -15.69
N HIS A 62 -7.95 -7.68 -15.67
CA HIS A 62 -9.41 -7.68 -15.66
C HIS A 62 -10.00 -8.45 -16.84
N ARG A 63 -9.50 -8.22 -18.07
CA ARG A 63 -9.94 -8.99 -19.26
C ARG A 63 -9.65 -10.48 -19.15
N THR A 64 -8.53 -10.86 -18.51
CA THR A 64 -8.15 -12.26 -18.33
C THR A 64 -9.02 -12.94 -17.28
N ILE A 65 -9.25 -12.31 -16.13
CA ILE A 65 -10.13 -12.82 -15.08
C ILE A 65 -11.55 -13.04 -15.61
N ARG A 66 -12.07 -12.12 -16.44
CA ARG A 66 -13.40 -12.26 -17.05
C ARG A 66 -13.61 -13.57 -17.80
N LYS A 67 -12.54 -14.10 -18.40
CA LYS A 67 -12.58 -15.34 -19.19
C LYS A 67 -12.46 -16.60 -18.32
N THR A 68 -12.17 -16.47 -17.03
CA THR A 68 -12.04 -17.61 -16.13
C THR A 68 -13.41 -18.23 -15.84
N ARG A 69 -13.45 -19.56 -15.63
CA ARG A 69 -14.67 -20.24 -15.18
C ARG A 69 -15.17 -19.70 -13.84
N PHE A 70 -14.26 -19.22 -13.01
CA PHE A 70 -14.56 -18.57 -11.73
C PHE A 70 -15.43 -17.33 -11.92
N PHE A 71 -14.97 -16.35 -12.72
CA PHE A 71 -15.74 -15.15 -13.01
C PHE A 71 -17.07 -15.47 -13.68
N ASN A 72 -17.08 -16.40 -14.64
CA ASN A 72 -18.30 -16.83 -15.33
C ASN A 72 -19.32 -17.54 -14.44
N ARG A 73 -18.88 -18.13 -13.33
CA ARG A 73 -19.74 -18.77 -12.32
C ARG A 73 -20.30 -17.76 -11.31
N LEU A 74 -19.55 -16.72 -10.99
CA LEU A 74 -20.00 -15.63 -10.12
C LEU A 74 -20.95 -14.65 -10.82
N MET A 75 -20.76 -14.43 -12.12
CA MET A 75 -21.55 -13.48 -12.90
C MET A 75 -22.85 -14.12 -13.45
N PRO A 76 -24.04 -13.66 -13.02
CA PRO A 76 -25.30 -14.16 -13.57
C PRO A 76 -25.38 -13.95 -15.08
N GLY A 77 -25.84 -14.95 -15.84
CA GLY A 77 -25.88 -14.90 -17.31
C GLY A 77 -26.64 -13.69 -17.89
N LYS A 78 -27.61 -13.13 -17.16
CA LYS A 78 -28.38 -11.93 -17.56
C LYS A 78 -27.61 -10.62 -17.41
N MET A 79 -26.56 -10.58 -16.59
CA MET A 79 -25.67 -9.42 -16.46
C MET A 79 -24.47 -9.52 -17.42
N ARG A 80 -24.20 -10.69 -17.98
CA ARG A 80 -23.06 -10.92 -18.88
C ARG A 80 -23.08 -9.94 -20.06
N ASP A 81 -24.23 -9.77 -20.71
CA ASP A 81 -24.40 -8.80 -21.81
C ASP A 81 -24.33 -7.33 -21.35
N PHE A 82 -24.67 -7.02 -20.09
CA PHE A 82 -24.54 -5.66 -19.54
C PHE A 82 -23.07 -5.32 -19.33
N PHE A 83 -22.33 -6.24 -18.72
CA PHE A 83 -20.88 -6.17 -18.56
C PHE A 83 -20.19 -6.13 -19.92
N ASP A 84 -20.45 -7.08 -20.81
CA ASP A 84 -19.82 -7.13 -22.13
C ASP A 84 -20.07 -5.84 -22.94
N ARG A 85 -21.23 -5.16 -22.77
CA ARG A 85 -21.53 -3.89 -23.43
C ARG A 85 -20.95 -2.63 -22.76
N HIS A 86 -20.71 -2.64 -21.45
CA HIS A 86 -20.22 -1.46 -20.71
C HIS A 86 -18.73 -1.57 -20.33
N LEU A 87 -18.12 -2.74 -20.54
CA LEU A 87 -16.71 -3.03 -20.31
C LEU A 87 -15.84 -2.93 -21.59
N GLU A 88 -16.43 -2.59 -22.75
CA GLU A 88 -15.72 -2.29 -24.01
C GLU A 88 -15.21 -0.85 -24.07
N LEU A 89 -15.55 -0.01 -23.10
CA LEU A 89 -14.92 1.29 -22.91
C LEU A 89 -13.56 1.09 -22.22
N PRO A 90 -12.51 1.86 -22.60
CA PRO A 90 -11.24 1.84 -21.87
C PRO A 90 -11.56 2.09 -20.39
N PRO A 91 -11.02 1.27 -19.48
CA PRO A 91 -11.51 1.26 -18.11
C PRO A 91 -11.25 2.63 -17.49
N SER A 92 -12.32 3.40 -17.33
CA SER A 92 -12.39 4.35 -16.24
C SER A 92 -12.47 3.55 -14.94
N SER A 93 -12.03 4.17 -13.86
CA SER A 93 -12.27 3.78 -12.47
C SER A 93 -13.69 3.28 -12.16
N GLU A 94 -14.70 3.72 -12.91
CA GLU A 94 -16.11 3.27 -12.81
C GLU A 94 -16.24 1.78 -13.13
N THR A 95 -15.46 1.28 -14.09
CA THR A 95 -15.48 -0.12 -14.52
C THR A 95 -14.80 -1.04 -13.49
N ALA A 96 -13.74 -0.54 -12.85
CA ALA A 96 -13.06 -1.21 -11.75
C ALA A 96 -13.95 -1.21 -10.50
N SER A 97 -14.55 -0.08 -10.14
CA SER A 97 -15.50 0.06 -9.02
C SER A 97 -16.72 -0.85 -9.19
N LEU A 98 -17.26 -0.97 -10.40
CA LEU A 98 -18.38 -1.87 -10.71
C LEU A 98 -17.97 -3.35 -10.60
N LEU A 99 -16.76 -3.71 -11.03
CA LEU A 99 -16.21 -5.06 -10.89
C LEU A 99 -15.92 -5.39 -9.42
N THR A 100 -15.38 -4.44 -8.66
CA THR A 100 -15.17 -4.52 -7.21
C THR A 100 -16.50 -4.72 -6.50
N SER A 101 -17.51 -3.88 -6.77
CA SER A 101 -18.86 -3.98 -6.21
C SER A 101 -19.55 -5.31 -6.54
N LEU A 102 -19.22 -5.94 -7.68
CA LEU A 102 -19.75 -7.25 -8.08
C LEU A 102 -19.01 -8.43 -7.50
N LEU A 103 -17.69 -8.34 -7.39
CA LEU A 103 -16.92 -9.33 -6.65
C LEU A 103 -17.32 -9.26 -5.18
N GLU A 104 -17.55 -8.06 -4.64
CA GLU A 104 -18.19 -7.87 -3.34
C GLU A 104 -19.57 -8.55 -3.31
N ALA A 105 -20.49 -8.24 -4.21
CA ALA A 105 -21.83 -8.83 -4.19
C ALA A 105 -21.89 -10.36 -4.42
N SER A 106 -20.90 -10.96 -5.08
CA SER A 106 -20.89 -12.39 -5.46
C SER A 106 -19.94 -13.27 -4.63
N VAL A 107 -18.93 -12.67 -4.00
CA VAL A 107 -17.92 -13.36 -3.18
C VAL A 107 -18.20 -13.17 -1.69
N ILE A 108 -18.88 -12.09 -1.28
CA ILE A 108 -19.19 -11.79 0.13
C ILE A 108 -20.33 -12.64 0.70
N ASP A 109 -20.98 -13.50 -0.09
CA ASP A 109 -22.07 -14.33 0.44
C ASP A 109 -21.62 -15.59 1.22
N ARG A 110 -20.35 -15.69 1.63
CA ARG A 110 -19.89 -16.78 2.53
C ARG A 110 -18.76 -16.34 3.46
N ASN A 111 -19.09 -15.67 4.57
CA ASN A 111 -18.33 -15.66 5.85
C ASN A 111 -16.79 -15.63 5.82
N GLN A 112 -16.12 -15.02 4.82
CA GLN A 112 -14.65 -15.07 4.74
C GLN A 112 -13.98 -13.69 4.75
N ALA A 113 -14.28 -12.74 3.86
CA ALA A 113 -13.58 -11.43 3.83
C ALA A 113 -14.53 -10.23 4.01
N SER A 114 -14.05 -9.12 4.61
CA SER A 114 -14.79 -7.85 4.70
C SER A 114 -14.71 -7.06 3.38
N SER A 115 -15.62 -6.08 3.17
CA SER A 115 -15.62 -5.22 1.98
C SER A 115 -14.34 -4.37 1.87
N SER A 116 -13.80 -3.91 3.00
CA SER A 116 -12.53 -3.17 3.01
C SER A 116 -11.37 -4.01 2.50
N THR A 117 -11.29 -5.30 2.86
CA THR A 117 -10.24 -6.22 2.35
C THR A 117 -10.25 -6.34 0.83
N VAL A 118 -11.43 -6.39 0.20
CA VAL A 118 -11.54 -6.49 -1.28
C VAL A 118 -11.07 -5.20 -1.94
N ILE A 119 -11.55 -4.04 -1.48
CA ILE A 119 -11.14 -2.72 -2.00
C ILE A 119 -9.63 -2.53 -1.86
N ASN A 120 -9.10 -2.82 -0.68
CA ASN A 120 -7.68 -2.71 -0.37
C ASN A 120 -6.82 -3.63 -1.25
N THR A 121 -7.30 -4.84 -1.54
CA THR A 121 -6.65 -5.74 -2.50
C THR A 121 -6.66 -5.17 -3.91
N PHE A 122 -7.76 -4.58 -4.36
CA PHE A 122 -7.84 -3.96 -5.69
C PHE A 122 -6.91 -2.77 -5.83
N GLU A 123 -6.81 -1.93 -4.80
CA GLU A 123 -5.88 -0.80 -4.79
C GLU A 123 -4.41 -1.26 -4.72
N TRP A 124 -4.11 -2.29 -3.93
CA TRP A 124 -2.81 -2.94 -3.95
C TRP A 124 -2.45 -3.46 -5.36
N LEU A 125 -3.41 -4.08 -6.05
CA LEU A 125 -3.22 -4.52 -7.44
C LEU A 125 -3.06 -3.35 -8.40
N ARG A 126 -3.80 -2.24 -8.24
CA ARG A 126 -3.66 -1.04 -9.07
C ARG A 126 -2.23 -0.50 -8.99
N ILE A 127 -1.69 -0.36 -7.78
CA ILE A 127 -0.32 0.10 -7.56
C ILE A 127 0.68 -0.93 -8.09
N GLY A 128 0.49 -2.21 -7.76
CA GLY A 128 1.37 -3.30 -8.20
C GLY A 128 1.41 -3.47 -9.73
N PHE A 129 0.31 -3.18 -10.44
CA PHE A 129 0.23 -3.22 -11.91
C PHE A 129 0.53 -1.88 -12.59
N ALA A 130 1.01 -0.87 -11.86
CA ALA A 130 1.46 0.38 -12.45
C ALA A 130 2.50 0.15 -13.55
N ALA A 131 2.45 0.94 -14.62
CA ALA A 131 3.26 0.72 -15.83
C ALA A 131 4.75 0.97 -15.58
N ALA A 132 5.07 1.95 -14.73
CA ALA A 132 6.42 2.32 -14.34
C ALA A 132 6.55 2.54 -12.83
N ILE A 133 7.78 2.46 -12.32
CA ILE A 133 8.11 2.78 -10.93
C ILE A 133 7.86 4.26 -10.63
N SER A 134 7.91 5.14 -11.63
CA SER A 134 7.50 6.54 -11.49
C SER A 134 6.06 6.68 -11.04
N ASP A 135 5.16 5.85 -11.57
CA ASP A 135 3.73 5.92 -11.25
C ASP A 135 3.47 5.44 -9.81
N VAL A 136 4.24 4.45 -9.33
CA VAL A 136 4.20 3.99 -7.93
C VAL A 136 4.73 5.05 -6.97
N ALA A 137 5.78 5.77 -7.38
CA ALA A 137 6.36 6.86 -6.60
C ALA A 137 5.43 8.08 -6.54
N ASP A 138 4.74 8.39 -7.65
CA ASP A 138 3.76 9.47 -7.70
C ASP A 138 2.56 9.16 -6.78
N ASP A 139 2.09 7.91 -6.78
CA ASP A 139 1.03 7.44 -5.85
C ASP A 139 1.44 7.59 -4.38
N LEU A 140 2.71 7.30 -4.05
CA LEU A 140 3.26 7.52 -2.71
C LEU A 140 3.32 9.02 -2.35
N ILE A 141 3.85 9.85 -3.26
CA ILE A 141 4.03 11.29 -3.02
C ILE A 141 2.69 12.00 -2.79
N VAL A 142 1.63 11.58 -3.46
CA VAL A 142 0.26 12.11 -3.25
C VAL A 142 -0.24 11.86 -1.83
N GLN A 143 0.22 10.80 -1.18
CA GLN A 143 -0.16 10.43 0.20
C GLN A 143 0.73 11.10 1.26
N MET A 144 1.76 11.84 0.83
CA MET A 144 2.77 12.45 1.71
C MET A 144 2.57 13.97 1.80
N ASP A 145 2.72 14.54 2.99
CA ASP A 145 2.73 15.99 3.16
C ASP A 145 3.96 16.62 2.48
N GLU A 146 3.91 17.92 2.16
CA GLU A 146 4.96 18.63 1.40
C GLU A 146 6.37 18.44 1.97
N ASP A 147 6.47 18.35 3.29
CA ASP A 147 7.73 18.24 4.03
C ASP A 147 8.12 16.80 4.37
N ASP A 148 7.35 15.81 3.93
CA ASP A 148 7.58 14.41 4.25
C ASP A 148 8.63 13.76 3.35
N LEU A 149 9.28 12.75 3.92
CA LEU A 149 10.31 11.93 3.29
C LEU A 149 9.92 10.46 3.34
N ALA A 150 10.41 9.69 2.36
CA ALA A 150 10.31 8.24 2.35
C ALA A 150 11.63 7.60 1.89
N VAL A 151 12.02 6.54 2.58
CA VAL A 151 13.12 5.66 2.19
C VAL A 151 12.58 4.62 1.21
N LEU A 152 13.15 4.58 0.00
CA LEU A 152 12.73 3.67 -1.05
C LEU A 152 13.51 2.36 -1.00
N LEU A 153 12.81 1.26 -0.79
CA LEU A 153 13.38 -0.07 -0.61
C LEU A 153 13.10 -0.95 -1.83
N PRO A 154 14.12 -1.29 -2.64
CA PRO A 154 13.97 -2.21 -3.76
C PRO A 154 13.93 -3.67 -3.27
N MET A 155 13.56 -4.58 -4.18
CA MET A 155 13.53 -6.03 -3.97
C MET A 155 14.33 -6.77 -5.06
N ASP A 156 15.43 -7.43 -4.69
CA ASP A 156 16.21 -8.33 -5.55
C ASP A 156 15.80 -9.80 -5.31
N ILE A 157 14.67 -10.19 -5.89
CA ILE A 157 14.18 -11.57 -5.82
C ILE A 157 14.69 -12.34 -7.04
N ILE A 158 15.65 -13.24 -6.83
CA ILE A 158 16.31 -13.97 -7.92
C ILE A 158 16.61 -15.43 -7.56
N ASP A 159 16.41 -16.32 -8.55
CA ASP A 159 16.89 -17.71 -8.51
C ASP A 159 18.31 -17.75 -9.10
N PRO A 160 19.29 -18.44 -8.49
CA PRO A 160 20.64 -18.60 -9.06
C PRO A 160 20.66 -19.12 -10.51
N LYS A 161 19.64 -19.89 -10.91
CA LYS A 161 19.42 -20.45 -12.26
C LYS A 161 18.60 -19.54 -13.17
N ALA A 162 18.29 -18.32 -12.74
CA ALA A 162 17.49 -17.37 -13.50
C ALA A 162 18.12 -17.03 -14.87
N GLY A 163 17.26 -16.85 -15.87
CA GLY A 163 17.67 -16.45 -17.21
C GLY A 163 18.11 -14.99 -17.29
N SER A 164 18.72 -14.60 -18.42
CA SER A 164 19.21 -13.22 -18.65
C SER A 164 18.12 -12.15 -18.50
N ARG A 165 16.87 -12.45 -18.86
CA ARG A 165 15.73 -11.53 -18.69
C ARG A 165 15.44 -11.23 -17.22
N GLU A 166 15.36 -12.25 -16.38
CA GLU A 166 15.08 -12.11 -14.94
C GLU A 166 16.26 -11.40 -14.25
N LYS A 167 17.50 -11.73 -14.63
CA LYS A 167 18.69 -11.05 -14.10
C LYS A 167 18.72 -9.55 -14.37
N LYS A 168 18.15 -9.06 -15.48
CA LYS A 168 18.06 -7.63 -15.82
C LYS A 168 16.99 -6.87 -15.05
N LEU A 169 16.07 -7.55 -14.37
CA LEU A 169 14.97 -6.90 -13.66
C LEU A 169 15.47 -6.01 -12.51
N PHE A 170 16.34 -6.53 -11.64
CA PHE A 170 16.82 -5.76 -10.49
C PHE A 170 17.69 -4.55 -10.87
N PRO A 171 18.72 -4.64 -11.75
CA PRO A 171 19.45 -3.45 -12.17
C PRO A 171 18.56 -2.37 -12.77
N LYS A 172 17.52 -2.78 -13.54
CA LYS A 172 16.52 -1.84 -14.06
C LYS A 172 15.67 -1.25 -12.93
N GLN A 173 15.20 -2.07 -11.99
CA GLN A 173 14.42 -1.63 -10.84
C GLN A 173 15.20 -0.62 -10.00
N LEU A 174 16.47 -0.91 -9.69
CA LEU A 174 17.36 -0.02 -8.94
C LEU A 174 17.53 1.31 -9.67
N ALA A 175 17.87 1.30 -10.96
CA ALA A 175 17.99 2.51 -11.76
C ALA A 175 16.68 3.30 -11.86
N ASP A 176 15.53 2.62 -11.97
CA ASP A 176 14.22 3.25 -12.05
C ASP A 176 13.80 3.84 -10.67
N THR A 177 14.22 3.22 -9.56
CA THR A 177 14.00 3.69 -8.18
C THR A 177 14.87 4.90 -7.86
N THR A 178 16.17 4.88 -8.19
CA THR A 178 17.08 6.01 -7.90
C THR A 178 16.70 7.26 -8.69
N ARG A 179 16.16 7.12 -9.91
CA ARG A 179 15.62 8.26 -10.67
C ARG A 179 14.47 8.98 -9.96
N GLN A 180 13.78 8.35 -9.01
CA GLN A 180 12.72 9.01 -8.25
C GLN A 180 13.29 10.06 -7.28
N ALA A 181 14.51 9.88 -6.77
CA ALA A 181 15.18 10.90 -5.97
C ALA A 181 15.51 12.16 -6.79
N LEU A 182 15.80 12.02 -8.09
CA LEU A 182 15.99 13.18 -8.98
C LEU A 182 14.68 13.95 -9.23
N ARG A 183 13.54 13.24 -9.27
CA ARG A 183 12.20 13.82 -9.45
C ARG A 183 11.67 14.47 -8.17
N PHE A 184 12.05 13.94 -7.00
CA PHE A 184 11.60 14.40 -5.70
C PHE A 184 12.80 14.62 -4.75
N PRO A 185 13.67 15.60 -5.05
CA PRO A 185 14.95 15.77 -4.35
C PRO A 185 14.78 15.99 -2.85
N GLY A 186 15.48 15.16 -2.08
CA GLY A 186 15.44 15.17 -0.62
C GLY A 186 14.16 14.58 -0.01
N ARG A 187 13.09 14.32 -0.78
CA ARG A 187 11.87 13.66 -0.30
C ARG A 187 11.96 12.15 -0.43
N LEU A 188 12.51 11.64 -1.54
CA LEU A 188 12.66 10.20 -1.75
C LEU A 188 14.13 9.80 -1.66
N LEU A 189 14.44 8.90 -0.73
CA LEU A 189 15.79 8.48 -0.37
C LEU A 189 16.02 7.00 -0.73
N PRO A 190 16.67 6.68 -1.85
CA PRO A 190 16.80 5.29 -2.30
C PRO A 190 17.81 4.51 -1.46
N PHE A 191 17.48 3.26 -1.13
CA PHE A 191 18.44 2.28 -0.64
C PHE A 191 18.83 1.33 -1.77
N GLY A 192 20.09 0.89 -1.78
CA GLY A 192 20.53 -0.23 -2.61
C GLY A 192 20.28 -1.56 -1.90
N MET A 193 20.42 -2.69 -2.61
CA MET A 193 20.21 -4.01 -2.01
C MET A 193 21.31 -4.98 -2.45
N VAL A 194 21.70 -5.85 -1.53
CA VAL A 194 22.61 -6.98 -1.80
C VAL A 194 21.87 -8.29 -1.58
N ASN A 195 21.89 -9.13 -2.62
CA ASN A 195 21.46 -10.52 -2.57
C ASN A 195 22.60 -11.41 -3.09
N PRO A 196 23.27 -12.20 -2.23
CA PRO A 196 24.38 -13.06 -2.62
C PRO A 196 24.08 -14.09 -3.71
N ALA A 197 22.79 -14.40 -3.97
CA ALA A 197 22.40 -15.22 -5.13
C ALA A 197 22.74 -14.56 -6.48
N ARG A 198 22.93 -13.24 -6.49
CA ARG A 198 23.44 -12.45 -7.62
C ARG A 198 24.91 -12.11 -7.37
N LYS A 199 25.79 -12.66 -8.22
CA LYS A 199 27.25 -12.52 -8.10
C LYS A 199 27.71 -11.06 -8.14
N GLU A 200 27.06 -10.25 -8.97
CA GLU A 200 27.38 -8.83 -9.16
C GLU A 200 26.67 -7.89 -8.17
N SER A 201 25.91 -8.41 -7.19
CA SER A 201 25.07 -7.57 -6.32
C SER A 201 25.88 -6.60 -5.46
N PHE A 202 27.02 -7.02 -4.92
CA PHE A 202 27.87 -6.12 -4.15
C PHE A 202 28.44 -4.98 -5.01
N GLU A 203 28.88 -5.28 -6.24
CA GLU A 203 29.40 -4.24 -7.14
C GLU A 203 28.32 -3.20 -7.46
N LEU A 204 27.12 -3.66 -7.84
CA LEU A 204 26.00 -2.77 -8.13
C LEU A 204 25.63 -1.89 -6.92
N PHE A 205 25.63 -2.46 -5.73
CA PHE A 205 25.37 -1.74 -4.49
C PHE A 205 26.48 -0.71 -4.19
N ARG A 206 27.74 -1.12 -4.31
CA ARG A 206 28.90 -0.27 -4.06
C ARG A 206 28.95 0.92 -5.02
N GLU A 207 28.69 0.70 -6.31
CA GLU A 207 28.55 1.76 -7.31
C GLU A 207 27.41 2.73 -6.95
N ALA A 208 26.26 2.21 -6.49
CA ALA A 208 25.12 3.03 -6.10
C ALA A 208 25.41 3.92 -4.88
N ILE A 209 26.12 3.40 -3.87
CA ILE A 209 26.55 4.17 -2.69
C ILE A 209 27.65 5.18 -3.04
N ASN A 210 28.68 4.76 -3.80
CA ASN A 210 29.81 5.63 -4.13
C ASN A 210 29.39 6.80 -5.01
N SER A 211 28.46 6.57 -5.94
CA SER A 211 27.88 7.64 -6.75
C SER A 211 26.99 8.58 -5.93
N GLY A 212 26.43 8.14 -4.80
CA GLY A 212 25.43 8.88 -4.04
C GLY A 212 24.00 8.66 -4.54
N SER A 213 23.77 7.80 -5.53
CA SER A 213 22.40 7.48 -6.01
C SER A 213 21.56 6.70 -4.99
N CYS A 214 22.21 6.04 -4.02
CA CYS A 214 21.58 5.42 -2.85
C CYS A 214 22.23 5.91 -1.56
N VAL A 215 21.46 5.95 -0.47
CA VAL A 215 21.91 6.44 0.85
C VAL A 215 22.03 5.35 1.92
N GLY A 216 21.57 4.12 1.63
CA GLY A 216 21.49 3.02 2.59
C GLY A 216 21.46 1.64 1.93
N LEU A 217 21.55 0.59 2.75
CA LEU A 217 21.46 -0.81 2.34
C LEU A 217 20.16 -1.46 2.82
N LYS A 218 19.41 -2.11 1.93
CA LYS A 218 18.35 -3.07 2.27
C LYS A 218 18.92 -4.49 2.23
N LEU A 219 18.62 -5.28 3.25
CA LEU A 219 18.83 -6.72 3.26
C LEU A 219 17.49 -7.46 3.44
N TYR A 220 17.39 -8.65 2.84
CA TYR A 220 16.23 -9.53 2.97
C TYR A 220 16.69 -11.00 3.08
N PRO A 221 17.30 -11.41 4.21
CA PRO A 221 17.87 -12.76 4.38
C PRO A 221 16.84 -13.89 4.18
N ALA A 222 15.57 -13.64 4.46
CA ALA A 222 14.45 -14.57 4.23
C ALA A 222 14.27 -15.00 2.75
N LEU A 223 14.94 -14.31 1.81
CA LEU A 223 15.14 -14.76 0.43
C LEU A 223 16.17 -15.91 0.32
N GLY A 224 16.59 -16.51 1.42
CA GLY A 224 17.39 -17.72 1.51
C GLY A 224 18.89 -17.50 1.48
N TYR A 225 19.38 -16.46 2.13
CA TYR A 225 20.81 -16.23 2.32
C TYR A 225 21.13 -15.78 3.74
N SER A 226 22.30 -16.17 4.24
CA SER A 226 22.79 -15.79 5.56
C SER A 226 23.38 -14.37 5.57
N ILE A 227 23.30 -13.69 6.71
CA ILE A 227 24.04 -12.44 6.98
C ILE A 227 25.55 -12.69 7.24
N ARG A 228 26.00 -13.94 7.18
CA ARG A 228 27.40 -14.34 7.36
C ARG A 228 27.98 -14.84 6.04
N GLY A 229 29.29 -14.66 5.87
CA GLY A 229 30.06 -15.18 4.74
C GLY A 229 30.84 -14.08 4.04
N GLU A 230 31.83 -14.46 3.24
CA GLU A 230 32.84 -13.55 2.65
C GLU A 230 32.22 -12.29 2.00
N MET A 231 31.26 -12.46 1.09
CA MET A 231 30.59 -11.31 0.45
C MET A 231 29.85 -10.42 1.47
N MET A 232 29.17 -10.99 2.45
CA MET A 232 28.41 -10.18 3.42
C MET A 232 29.34 -9.48 4.41
N ASP A 233 30.43 -10.14 4.80
CA ASP A 233 31.48 -9.54 5.62
C ASP A 233 32.09 -8.31 4.93
N GLU A 234 32.34 -8.39 3.61
CA GLU A 234 32.81 -7.24 2.80
C GLU A 234 31.75 -6.14 2.70
N VAL A 235 30.49 -6.49 2.45
CA VAL A 235 29.37 -5.54 2.35
C VAL A 235 29.19 -4.77 3.65
N LEU A 236 29.19 -5.46 4.79
CA LEU A 236 28.98 -4.85 6.11
C LEU A 236 30.20 -4.04 6.55
N ALA A 237 31.42 -4.48 6.21
CA ALA A 237 32.63 -3.67 6.40
C ALA A 237 32.59 -2.37 5.61
N PHE A 238 32.16 -2.43 4.35
CA PHE A 238 31.96 -1.24 3.51
C PHE A 238 30.90 -0.31 4.08
N CYS A 239 29.78 -0.85 4.57
CA CYS A 239 28.73 -0.02 5.19
C CYS A 239 29.22 0.69 6.47
N ASP A 240 30.00 0.00 7.30
CA ASP A 240 30.62 0.54 8.51
C ASP A 240 31.58 1.69 8.16
N SER A 241 32.47 1.51 7.18
CA SER A 241 33.44 2.55 6.79
C SER A 241 32.81 3.75 6.09
N GLU A 242 31.75 3.54 5.32
CA GLU A 242 31.13 4.57 4.49
C GLU A 242 29.92 5.25 5.15
N SER A 243 29.66 4.98 6.44
CA SER A 243 28.50 5.48 7.19
C SER A 243 27.17 5.16 6.52
N VAL A 244 27.03 3.95 5.98
CA VAL A 244 25.82 3.51 5.28
C VAL A 244 24.91 2.75 6.27
N PRO A 245 23.71 3.27 6.59
CA PRO A 245 22.77 2.55 7.44
C PRO A 245 22.23 1.32 6.73
N VAL A 246 21.99 0.25 7.50
CA VAL A 246 21.43 -1.00 7.00
C VAL A 246 20.00 -1.16 7.52
N LEU A 247 19.05 -1.48 6.66
CA LEU A 247 17.71 -1.90 7.03
C LEU A 247 17.54 -3.35 6.58
N LEU A 248 17.24 -4.28 7.49
CA LEU A 248 16.92 -5.66 7.15
C LEU A 248 15.46 -5.97 7.35
N HIS A 249 14.90 -6.83 6.50
CA HIS A 249 13.65 -7.52 6.81
C HIS A 249 13.83 -8.41 8.05
N CYS A 250 13.05 -8.19 9.11
CA CYS A 250 13.18 -8.93 10.37
C CYS A 250 11.82 -9.31 10.99
N ASN A 251 11.12 -10.20 10.32
CA ASN A 251 10.06 -11.02 10.89
C ASN A 251 10.08 -12.41 10.24
N ASP A 252 9.29 -13.35 10.78
CA ASP A 252 9.17 -14.69 10.23
C ASP A 252 8.15 -14.79 9.06
N THR A 253 7.51 -13.66 8.70
CA THR A 253 6.49 -13.56 7.65
C THR A 253 6.99 -12.85 6.37
N GLY A 254 6.08 -12.39 5.51
CA GLY A 254 6.41 -11.71 4.25
C GLY A 254 6.95 -12.61 3.12
N PHE A 255 7.85 -12.08 2.29
CA PHE A 255 8.47 -12.78 1.16
C PHE A 255 9.58 -13.73 1.64
N ARG A 256 9.20 -14.95 2.08
CA ARG A 256 10.16 -15.98 2.54
C ARG A 256 10.19 -17.21 1.64
N LYS A 257 11.38 -17.75 1.35
CA LYS A 257 11.54 -18.99 0.56
C LYS A 257 10.98 -20.22 1.26
N SER A 258 11.13 -20.27 2.58
CA SER A 258 10.62 -21.31 3.47
C SER A 258 10.61 -20.75 4.90
N PRO A 259 9.92 -21.42 5.84
CA PRO A 259 10.05 -21.12 7.27
C PRO A 259 11.52 -21.11 7.73
N ASP A 260 12.32 -22.12 7.35
CA ASP A 260 13.75 -22.17 7.69
C ASP A 260 14.54 -20.99 7.11
N ALA A 261 14.20 -20.53 5.90
CA ALA A 261 14.88 -19.39 5.30
C ALA A 261 14.59 -18.09 6.05
N ALA A 262 13.42 -17.95 6.69
CA ALA A 262 13.12 -16.78 7.50
C ALA A 262 14.13 -16.61 8.64
N GLN A 263 14.58 -17.72 9.25
CA GLN A 263 15.55 -17.73 10.36
C GLN A 263 16.90 -17.09 10.02
N TYR A 264 17.27 -16.96 8.73
CA TYR A 264 18.45 -16.18 8.37
C TYR A 264 18.36 -14.69 8.77
N GLY A 265 17.14 -14.18 9.00
CA GLY A 265 16.86 -12.84 9.50
C GLY A 265 16.85 -12.71 11.03
N HIS A 266 17.09 -13.80 11.77
CA HIS A 266 17.01 -13.80 13.24
C HIS A 266 17.97 -12.76 13.86
N PRO A 267 17.51 -11.88 14.77
CA PRO A 267 18.33 -10.80 15.35
C PRO A 267 19.63 -11.28 16.00
N GLY A 268 19.58 -12.41 16.72
CA GLY A 268 20.76 -13.02 17.35
C GLY A 268 21.97 -13.27 16.42
N HIS A 269 21.76 -13.38 15.10
CA HIS A 269 22.87 -13.50 14.14
C HIS A 269 23.73 -12.23 14.03
N TRP A 270 23.22 -11.07 14.46
CA TRP A 270 23.88 -9.77 14.37
C TRP A 270 24.85 -9.46 15.52
N ILE A 271 24.83 -10.23 16.60
CA ILE A 271 25.77 -10.05 17.73
C ILE A 271 27.24 -9.97 17.25
N PRO A 272 27.79 -10.99 16.53
CA PRO A 272 29.18 -10.94 16.08
C PRO A 272 29.44 -9.82 15.05
N VAL A 273 28.43 -9.43 14.28
CA VAL A 273 28.53 -8.33 13.31
C VAL A 273 28.71 -7.00 14.06
N LEU A 274 27.87 -6.74 15.06
CA LEU A 274 27.88 -5.49 15.82
C LEU A 274 29.11 -5.37 16.74
N GLU A 275 29.65 -6.49 17.21
CA GLU A 275 30.95 -6.55 17.90
C GLU A 275 32.13 -6.21 16.98
N LYS A 276 32.09 -6.66 15.72
CA LYS A 276 33.15 -6.47 14.73
C LYS A 276 33.17 -5.06 14.13
N HIS A 277 32.01 -4.50 13.84
CA HIS A 277 31.84 -3.22 13.13
C HIS A 277 31.36 -2.14 14.10
N SER A 278 32.22 -1.23 14.55
CA SER A 278 31.92 -0.38 15.71
C SER A 278 30.99 0.81 15.44
N SER A 279 30.82 1.20 14.17
CA SER A 279 30.04 2.37 13.76
C SER A 279 28.77 2.01 12.98
N LEU A 280 28.65 0.75 12.54
CA LEU A 280 27.53 0.24 11.77
C LEU A 280 26.21 0.45 12.52
N LYS A 281 25.25 1.05 11.81
CA LYS A 281 23.85 1.18 12.22
C LYS A 281 22.98 0.19 11.47
N VAL A 282 22.11 -0.51 12.19
CA VAL A 282 21.17 -1.48 11.63
C VAL A 282 19.75 -1.22 12.13
N CYS A 283 18.76 -1.28 11.23
CA CYS A 283 17.34 -1.29 11.54
C CYS A 283 16.75 -2.68 11.24
N PHE A 284 16.19 -3.31 12.27
CA PHE A 284 15.41 -4.53 12.17
C PHE A 284 13.96 -4.17 11.81
N GLY A 285 13.60 -4.29 10.53
CA GLY A 285 12.27 -3.92 10.06
C GLY A 285 11.17 -4.83 10.59
N HIS A 286 9.99 -4.27 10.81
CA HIS A 286 8.85 -4.91 11.47
C HIS A 286 9.08 -5.32 12.93
N PHE A 287 10.19 -4.90 13.54
CA PHE A 287 10.49 -5.13 14.96
C PHE A 287 10.22 -6.56 15.47
N GLY A 288 10.57 -7.59 14.68
CA GLY A 288 10.34 -8.99 15.03
C GLY A 288 9.03 -9.58 14.51
N GLY A 289 8.11 -8.75 14.02
CA GLY A 289 6.86 -9.13 13.38
C GLY A 289 5.66 -9.25 14.32
N GLU A 290 4.49 -9.34 13.70
CA GLU A 290 3.18 -9.61 14.33
C GLU A 290 3.16 -10.96 15.06
N LYS A 291 3.76 -11.99 14.44
CA LYS A 291 3.79 -13.38 14.92
C LYS A 291 5.20 -13.96 14.84
N GLN A 292 5.43 -14.98 15.66
CA GLN A 292 6.60 -15.85 15.59
C GLN A 292 6.16 -17.30 15.83
N ASP A 293 6.43 -18.19 14.88
CA ASP A 293 6.04 -19.61 14.98
C ASP A 293 4.53 -19.80 15.27
N ASP A 294 3.70 -18.99 14.61
CA ASP A 294 2.24 -18.89 14.77
C ASP A 294 1.73 -18.33 16.12
N GLU A 295 2.63 -17.93 17.02
CA GLU A 295 2.29 -17.28 18.30
C GLU A 295 2.37 -15.75 18.18
N ASP A 296 1.49 -15.06 18.88
CA ASP A 296 1.42 -13.60 18.87
C ASP A 296 2.60 -12.96 19.61
N VAL A 297 3.16 -11.87 19.06
CA VAL A 297 4.31 -11.17 19.66
C VAL A 297 3.85 -9.87 20.33
N TRP A 298 3.40 -8.89 19.55
CA TRP A 298 3.09 -7.55 20.08
C TRP A 298 1.71 -7.46 20.73
N ILE A 299 0.78 -8.35 20.38
CA ILE A 299 -0.56 -8.44 20.97
C ILE A 299 -0.67 -9.46 22.12
N ALA A 300 0.44 -10.13 22.46
CA ALA A 300 0.49 -10.99 23.64
C ALA A 300 0.31 -10.17 24.94
N PRO A 301 -0.22 -10.76 26.04
CA PRO A 301 -0.40 -10.07 27.32
C PRO A 301 0.86 -9.38 27.89
N GLY A 302 2.04 -9.86 27.47
CA GLY A 302 3.32 -9.18 27.59
C GLY A 302 4.27 -9.69 26.53
N LEU A 303 5.23 -8.85 26.11
CA LEU A 303 6.18 -9.18 25.06
C LEU A 303 6.96 -10.49 25.39
N PRO A 304 6.86 -11.55 24.56
CA PRO A 304 7.48 -12.84 24.86
C PRO A 304 9.01 -12.74 24.89
N ARG A 305 9.67 -13.36 25.89
CA ARG A 305 11.13 -13.23 26.09
C ARG A 305 11.98 -13.89 25.02
N ASP A 306 11.48 -14.97 24.42
CA ASP A 306 12.18 -15.69 23.35
C ASP A 306 11.77 -15.18 21.94
N SER A 307 11.02 -14.07 21.88
CA SER A 307 10.65 -13.45 20.60
C SER A 307 11.80 -12.69 19.97
N TRP A 308 11.79 -12.58 18.65
CA TRP A 308 12.72 -11.73 17.91
C TRP A 308 12.64 -10.27 18.37
N ALA A 309 11.44 -9.78 18.69
CA ALA A 309 11.25 -8.45 19.26
C ALA A 309 12.07 -8.25 20.55
N HIS A 310 12.04 -9.22 21.46
CA HIS A 310 12.83 -9.17 22.70
C HIS A 310 14.34 -9.25 22.43
N HIS A 311 14.77 -10.11 21.52
CA HIS A 311 16.18 -10.16 21.09
C HIS A 311 16.65 -8.84 20.47
N ILE A 312 15.79 -8.12 19.75
CA ILE A 312 16.11 -6.77 19.24
C ILE A 312 16.28 -5.79 20.40
N LEU A 313 15.42 -5.84 21.42
CA LEU A 313 15.56 -4.99 22.62
C LEU A 313 16.88 -5.28 23.37
N ASP A 314 17.30 -6.54 23.47
CA ASP A 314 18.61 -6.91 24.04
C ASP A 314 19.76 -6.32 23.23
N LEU A 315 19.67 -6.33 21.90
CA LEU A 315 20.65 -5.70 21.02
C LEU A 315 20.65 -4.17 21.16
N MET A 316 19.49 -3.54 21.30
CA MET A 316 19.36 -2.10 21.55
C MET A 316 20.00 -1.67 22.88
N ASP A 317 19.88 -2.48 23.93
CA ASP A 317 20.52 -2.23 25.22
C ASP A 317 22.04 -2.43 25.14
N ARG A 318 22.47 -3.48 24.43
CA ARG A 318 23.90 -3.83 24.30
C ARG A 318 24.68 -2.90 23.37
N PHE A 319 24.05 -2.37 22.33
CA PHE A 319 24.66 -1.53 21.30
C PHE A 319 23.86 -0.22 21.08
N PRO A 320 23.77 0.65 22.11
CA PRO A 320 22.92 1.82 22.06
C PRO A 320 23.34 2.81 20.97
N GLY A 321 22.35 3.35 20.24
CA GLY A 321 22.52 4.28 19.14
C GLY A 321 22.94 3.62 17.82
N ARG A 322 23.06 2.28 17.79
CA ARG A 322 23.48 1.50 16.62
C ARG A 322 22.45 0.47 16.16
N VAL A 323 21.51 0.11 17.03
CA VAL A 323 20.46 -0.87 16.71
C VAL A 323 19.12 -0.16 16.75
N PHE A 324 18.38 -0.25 15.66
CA PHE A 324 17.08 0.35 15.46
C PHE A 324 16.06 -0.71 15.08
N ALA A 325 14.78 -0.39 15.20
CA ALA A 325 13.71 -1.20 14.64
C ALA A 325 12.56 -0.32 14.18
N ASP A 326 11.94 -0.65 13.04
CA ASP A 326 10.76 0.04 12.56
C ASP A 326 9.50 -0.76 12.81
N VAL A 327 8.41 -0.06 13.08
CA VAL A 327 7.06 -0.63 13.31
C VAL A 327 6.28 -0.78 12.01
N SER A 328 6.94 -0.95 10.86
CA SER A 328 6.22 -1.04 9.59
C SER A 328 5.36 -2.30 9.54
N TYR A 329 4.16 -2.18 8.96
CA TYR A 329 3.19 -3.27 8.88
C TYR A 329 2.70 -3.82 10.23
N HIS A 330 2.67 -3.03 11.31
CA HIS A 330 2.07 -3.46 12.59
C HIS A 330 0.54 -3.20 12.59
N ASN A 331 -0.21 -4.06 11.92
CA ASN A 331 -1.67 -3.94 11.74
C ASN A 331 -2.49 -4.88 12.65
N GLU A 332 -1.87 -5.75 13.42
CA GLU A 332 -2.49 -6.74 14.31
C GLU A 332 -3.26 -6.09 15.48
N GLN A 333 -2.97 -4.83 15.79
CA GLN A 333 -3.67 -4.05 16.82
C GLN A 333 -5.18 -3.83 16.53
N TYR A 334 -5.64 -4.12 15.31
CA TYR A 334 -7.03 -3.97 14.88
C TYR A 334 -7.81 -5.28 14.88
N ASP A 335 -7.20 -6.39 15.29
CA ASP A 335 -7.83 -7.72 15.25
C ASP A 335 -9.04 -7.78 16.21
N ASP A 336 -8.83 -7.40 17.47
CA ASP A 336 -9.87 -7.28 18.50
C ASP A 336 -9.47 -6.26 19.60
N PRO A 337 -10.39 -5.89 20.52
CA PRO A 337 -10.10 -4.92 21.57
C PRO A 337 -8.94 -5.30 22.50
N ASP A 338 -8.82 -6.58 22.88
CA ASP A 338 -7.76 -7.06 23.78
C ASP A 338 -6.39 -7.02 23.07
N ALA A 339 -6.37 -7.37 21.79
CA ALA A 339 -5.19 -7.24 20.94
C ALA A 339 -4.70 -5.79 20.88
N GLY A 340 -5.61 -4.85 20.66
CA GLY A 340 -5.29 -3.41 20.65
C GLY A 340 -4.76 -2.90 22.00
N ASP A 341 -5.34 -3.35 23.11
CA ASP A 341 -4.87 -2.98 24.46
C ASP A 341 -3.47 -3.55 24.77
N ASN A 342 -3.23 -4.81 24.42
CA ASN A 342 -1.93 -5.45 24.61
C ASN A 342 -0.85 -4.79 23.74
N TYR A 343 -1.15 -4.51 22.47
CA TYR A 343 -0.24 -3.81 21.58
C TYR A 343 0.17 -2.44 22.15
N ARG A 344 -0.83 -1.63 22.54
CA ARG A 344 -0.61 -0.31 23.16
C ARG A 344 0.27 -0.41 24.39
N LYS A 345 -0.05 -1.34 25.29
CA LYS A 345 0.70 -1.58 26.52
C LYS A 345 2.15 -1.96 26.24
N ASN A 346 2.39 -2.90 25.33
CA ASN A 346 3.73 -3.39 25.01
C ASN A 346 4.57 -2.29 24.32
N LEU A 347 4.01 -1.59 23.34
CA LEU A 347 4.72 -0.50 22.67
C LEU A 347 4.98 0.68 23.61
N ALA A 348 4.02 1.06 24.45
CA ALA A 348 4.22 2.11 25.44
C ALA A 348 5.37 1.78 26.40
N ALA A 349 5.45 0.54 26.89
CA ALA A 349 6.56 0.10 27.73
C ALA A 349 7.94 0.23 27.06
N VAL A 350 8.02 0.02 25.73
CA VAL A 350 9.24 0.23 24.95
C VAL A 350 9.56 1.73 24.81
N LEU A 351 8.57 2.56 24.49
CA LEU A 351 8.75 4.01 24.25
C LEU A 351 8.98 4.83 25.53
N GLU A 352 8.52 4.33 26.68
CA GLU A 352 8.82 4.91 28.00
C GLU A 352 10.22 4.56 28.49
N ASN A 353 10.82 3.48 27.98
CA ASN A 353 12.15 3.06 28.39
C ASN A 353 13.25 3.90 27.70
N PRO A 354 14.09 4.63 28.45
CA PRO A 354 15.13 5.48 27.87
C PRO A 354 16.18 4.72 27.05
N LYS A 355 16.32 3.40 27.26
CA LYS A 355 17.21 2.55 26.47
C LYS A 355 16.75 2.35 25.03
N TYR A 356 15.44 2.36 24.79
CA TYR A 356 14.87 1.92 23.50
C TYR A 356 14.22 3.07 22.73
N ARG A 357 13.63 4.04 23.42
CA ARG A 357 12.80 5.10 22.80
C ARG A 357 13.45 5.87 21.64
N SER A 358 14.77 6.05 21.64
CA SER A 358 15.50 6.77 20.58
C SER A 358 15.90 5.87 19.41
N GLN A 359 15.52 4.60 19.45
CA GLN A 359 15.91 3.55 18.51
C GLN A 359 14.70 2.92 17.79
N VAL A 360 13.48 3.34 18.15
CA VAL A 360 12.26 2.91 17.46
C VAL A 360 11.92 3.89 16.33
N LEU A 361 11.71 3.38 15.13
CA LEU A 361 11.44 4.13 13.91
C LEU A 361 10.01 3.90 13.43
N TRP A 362 9.45 4.87 12.74
CA TRP A 362 8.18 4.73 12.04
C TRP A 362 8.39 4.42 10.56
N GLY A 363 7.59 3.48 10.04
CA GLY A 363 7.49 3.18 8.62
C GLY A 363 6.16 2.49 8.32
N THR A 364 5.80 2.34 7.05
CA THR A 364 4.48 1.79 6.66
C THR A 364 4.54 0.43 5.98
N ASP A 365 5.65 0.11 5.31
CA ASP A 365 5.74 -1.01 4.36
C ASP A 365 4.87 -0.77 3.10
N TYR A 366 4.70 0.50 2.71
CA TYR A 366 4.08 0.90 1.45
C TYR A 366 4.68 0.13 0.27
N HIS A 367 3.97 -0.29 -0.75
CA HIS A 367 2.53 -0.33 -0.89
C HIS A 367 1.96 -1.69 -0.45
N LEU A 368 2.77 -2.54 0.19
CA LEU A 368 2.34 -3.87 0.63
C LEU A 368 1.24 -3.77 1.69
N LEU A 369 1.32 -2.75 2.57
CA LEU A 369 0.29 -2.41 3.55
C LEU A 369 -1.09 -2.16 2.91
N ARG A 370 -1.12 -1.76 1.63
CA ARG A 370 -2.35 -1.37 0.94
C ARG A 370 -3.43 -2.45 0.95
N ILE A 371 -3.04 -3.72 1.10
CA ILE A 371 -3.97 -4.86 1.18
C ILE A 371 -4.82 -4.88 2.47
N ASP A 372 -4.35 -4.22 3.53
CA ASP A 372 -5.02 -4.17 4.83
C ASP A 372 -5.60 -2.78 5.12
N CYS A 373 -4.90 -1.68 4.81
CA CYS A 373 -5.39 -0.30 5.00
C CYS A 373 -4.70 0.70 4.05
N THR A 374 -4.96 2.01 4.19
CA THR A 374 -4.18 3.05 3.48
C THR A 374 -3.00 3.51 4.33
N ASP A 375 -1.96 4.07 3.71
CA ASP A 375 -0.84 4.67 4.44
C ASP A 375 -1.27 5.83 5.35
N PRO A 376 -2.15 6.77 4.92
CA PRO A 376 -2.70 7.80 5.81
C PRO A 376 -3.47 7.21 6.99
N ASP A 377 -4.41 6.28 6.77
CA ASP A 377 -5.19 5.67 7.87
C ASP A 377 -4.28 4.99 8.89
N TYR A 378 -3.25 4.28 8.40
CA TYR A 378 -2.25 3.66 9.25
C TYR A 378 -1.48 4.70 10.06
N THR A 379 -1.03 5.77 9.41
CA THR A 379 -0.26 6.86 10.03
C THR A 379 -1.08 7.55 11.12
N ASP A 380 -2.31 7.96 10.80
CA ASP A 380 -3.19 8.71 11.68
C ASP A 380 -3.61 7.89 12.90
N ALA A 381 -3.93 6.62 12.68
CA ALA A 381 -4.27 5.71 13.76
C ALA A 381 -3.06 5.45 14.67
N PHE A 382 -1.85 5.29 14.11
CA PHE A 382 -0.63 5.12 14.90
C PHE A 382 -0.31 6.37 15.73
N CYS A 383 -0.39 7.57 15.13
CA CYS A 383 -0.18 8.85 15.79
C CYS A 383 -1.19 9.07 16.93
N SER A 384 -2.48 8.81 16.65
CA SER A 384 -3.57 8.91 17.64
C SER A 384 -3.35 7.97 18.83
N MET A 385 -2.81 6.78 18.58
CA MET A 385 -2.55 5.77 19.60
C MET A 385 -1.38 6.14 20.53
N ILE A 386 -0.24 6.57 19.99
CA ILE A 386 0.98 6.79 20.78
C ILE A 386 1.17 8.24 21.26
N GLY A 387 0.39 9.17 20.70
CA GLY A 387 0.48 10.60 20.94
C GLY A 387 1.54 11.30 20.08
N GLU A 388 1.31 12.60 19.82
CA GLU A 388 2.14 13.42 18.91
C GLU A 388 3.62 13.45 19.31
N ASP A 389 3.96 13.54 20.60
CA ASP A 389 5.35 13.60 21.07
C ASP A 389 6.14 12.32 20.76
N ASN A 390 5.53 11.15 20.97
CA ASN A 390 6.14 9.86 20.64
C ASN A 390 6.20 9.67 19.13
N PHE A 391 5.15 10.09 18.42
CA PHE A 391 5.13 10.03 16.96
C PHE A 391 6.22 10.91 16.34
N GLU A 392 6.40 12.13 16.80
CA GLU A 392 7.48 13.04 16.40
C GLU A 392 8.88 12.42 16.63
N LEU A 393 9.07 11.71 17.75
CA LEU A 393 10.31 10.97 18.00
C LEU A 393 10.52 9.85 16.97
N MET A 394 9.51 8.98 16.79
CA MET A 394 9.60 7.81 15.91
C MET A 394 9.62 8.15 14.43
N ALA A 395 8.94 9.22 14.03
CA ALA A 395 8.71 9.59 12.64
C ALA A 395 9.59 10.74 12.16
N ARG A 396 10.32 11.44 13.03
CA ARG A 396 11.25 12.51 12.59
C ARG A 396 12.64 12.38 13.20
N LYS A 397 12.74 12.43 14.53
CA LYS A 397 14.05 12.52 15.22
C LYS A 397 14.87 11.24 15.08
N ASN A 398 14.27 10.09 15.41
CA ASN A 398 14.97 8.81 15.34
C ASN A 398 15.31 8.41 13.89
N PRO A 399 14.41 8.56 12.90
CA PRO A 399 14.76 8.33 11.49
C PRO A 399 15.88 9.23 10.97
N ALA A 400 15.87 10.53 11.30
CA ALA A 400 16.93 11.43 10.91
C ALA A 400 18.29 11.00 11.49
N ALA A 401 18.32 10.59 12.77
CA ALA A 401 19.51 10.06 13.42
C ALA A 401 19.98 8.72 12.82
N PHE A 402 19.06 7.83 12.43
CA PHE A 402 19.37 6.57 11.76
C PHE A 402 20.00 6.81 10.38
N LEU A 403 19.39 7.68 9.57
CA LEU A 403 19.81 7.99 8.21
C LEU A 403 21.06 8.87 8.14
N GLY A 404 21.35 9.64 9.19
CA GLY A 404 22.43 10.62 9.22
C GLY A 404 22.08 11.95 8.54
N LEU A 405 20.79 12.32 8.56
CA LEU A 405 20.31 13.58 7.98
C LEU A 405 20.69 14.77 8.87
N PRO A 406 21.07 15.92 8.28
CA PRO A 406 21.41 17.14 9.02
C PRO A 406 20.15 17.90 9.47
N VAL A 407 19.44 17.33 10.45
CA VAL A 407 18.21 17.88 11.03
C VAL A 407 18.49 18.30 12.47
N ASP A 408 17.90 19.41 12.93
CA ASP A 408 18.06 19.95 14.29
C ASP A 408 19.55 20.11 14.70
N ASP A 409 20.36 20.72 13.83
CA ASP A 409 21.80 20.94 14.00
C ASP A 409 22.67 19.67 14.05
N ALA A 410 22.11 18.50 13.74
CA ALA A 410 22.88 17.27 13.63
C ALA A 410 23.91 17.34 12.49
N GLU A 411 25.07 16.72 12.73
CA GLU A 411 26.12 16.59 11.72
C GLU A 411 25.66 15.70 10.55
N GLU A 412 25.81 16.19 9.32
CA GLU A 412 25.58 15.42 8.10
C GLU A 412 26.55 14.23 8.03
N LYS A 413 26.03 13.04 7.67
CA LYS A 413 26.87 11.86 7.45
C LYS A 413 27.31 11.70 5.99
N PRO A 414 28.48 11.06 5.74
CA PRO A 414 29.06 10.94 4.40
C PRO A 414 28.13 10.38 3.31
N ASN A 415 27.23 9.46 3.65
CA ASN A 415 26.22 8.91 2.75
C ASN A 415 25.24 9.99 2.24
N ILE A 416 24.81 10.90 3.11
CA ILE A 416 23.92 12.01 2.76
C ILE A 416 24.69 13.08 1.96
N ALA A 417 25.91 13.41 2.39
CA ALA A 417 26.77 14.35 1.66
C ALA A 417 27.06 13.90 0.21
N ARG A 418 27.27 12.59 -0.01
CA ARG A 418 27.38 12.01 -1.36
C ARG A 418 26.07 12.15 -2.14
N HIS A 419 24.93 11.91 -1.48
CA HIS A 419 23.63 12.02 -2.13
C HIS A 419 23.30 13.44 -2.58
N VAL A 420 23.57 14.45 -1.75
CA VAL A 420 23.38 15.86 -2.13
C VAL A 420 24.21 16.21 -3.37
N ARG A 421 25.49 15.83 -3.39
CA ARG A 421 26.37 16.04 -4.55
C ARG A 421 25.86 15.32 -5.80
N TRP A 422 25.42 14.08 -5.65
CA TRP A 422 24.83 13.31 -6.75
C TRP A 422 23.60 13.99 -7.36
N LEU A 423 22.70 14.52 -6.52
CA LEU A 423 21.53 15.27 -6.99
C LEU A 423 21.96 16.49 -7.83
N LEU A 424 22.98 17.23 -7.39
CA LEU A 424 23.52 18.39 -8.12
C LEU A 424 24.14 17.99 -9.46
N GLU A 425 25.03 17.00 -9.47
CA GLU A 425 25.72 16.53 -10.67
C GLU A 425 24.76 15.97 -11.73
N ASN A 426 23.60 15.46 -11.30
CA ASN A 426 22.56 14.90 -12.17
C ASN A 426 21.42 15.88 -12.47
N ASN A 427 21.59 17.17 -12.16
CA ASN A 427 20.62 18.23 -12.41
C ASN A 427 19.21 17.88 -11.88
N ALA A 428 19.17 17.37 -10.64
CA ALA A 428 17.92 17.03 -9.98
C ALA A 428 16.98 18.25 -9.95
N ARG A 429 15.68 18.01 -10.16
CA ARG A 429 14.67 19.07 -10.18
C ARG A 429 13.37 18.50 -9.66
N ALA A 430 12.79 19.17 -8.65
CA ALA A 430 11.49 18.74 -8.13
C ALA A 430 10.44 18.89 -9.23
N VAL A 431 9.83 17.77 -9.64
CA VAL A 431 8.79 17.76 -10.70
C VAL A 431 7.43 18.22 -10.17
N HIS A 432 7.24 18.19 -8.86
CA HIS A 432 6.08 18.72 -8.15
C HIS A 432 6.54 19.44 -6.89
N GLY A 433 6.08 20.69 -6.71
CA GLY A 433 6.37 21.48 -5.52
C GLY A 433 7.84 21.83 -5.36
N LYS A 434 8.36 21.68 -4.13
CA LYS A 434 9.72 22.08 -3.74
C LYS A 434 10.50 20.86 -3.24
N PRO A 435 11.85 20.89 -3.28
CA PRO A 435 12.66 19.91 -2.57
C PRO A 435 12.36 19.89 -1.07
N ALA A 436 12.72 18.80 -0.40
CA ALA A 436 12.48 18.66 1.04
C ALA A 436 13.15 19.80 1.84
N PRO A 437 12.57 20.27 2.96
CA PRO A 437 13.10 21.37 3.75
C PRO A 437 14.57 21.21 4.16
N TRP A 438 14.97 20.01 4.60
CA TRP A 438 16.35 19.75 5.02
C TRP A 438 17.35 20.00 3.88
N LEU A 439 16.98 19.65 2.65
CA LEU A 439 17.81 19.84 1.46
C LEU A 439 17.82 21.31 1.03
N ARG A 440 16.69 22.01 1.13
CA ARG A 440 16.60 23.45 0.84
C ARG A 440 17.42 24.29 1.83
N ASN A 441 17.56 23.81 3.06
CA ASN A 441 18.38 24.44 4.09
C ASN A 441 19.85 24.01 4.03
N HIS A 442 20.19 22.99 3.22
CA HIS A 442 21.55 22.51 3.04
C HIS A 442 22.40 23.50 2.23
N PRO A 443 23.64 23.82 2.64
CA PRO A 443 24.48 24.81 1.95
C PRO A 443 24.71 24.55 0.46
N GLU A 444 24.85 23.28 0.07
CA GLU A 444 24.97 22.86 -1.33
C GLU A 444 23.62 22.55 -1.98
N GLY A 445 22.62 22.14 -1.19
CA GLY A 445 21.33 21.66 -1.71
C GLY A 445 20.34 22.76 -2.03
N ASN A 446 20.55 23.96 -1.49
CA ASN A 446 19.67 25.12 -1.64
C ASN A 446 19.53 25.64 -3.09
N VAL A 447 20.43 25.25 -3.99
CA VAL A 447 20.39 25.59 -5.42
C VAL A 447 19.50 24.64 -6.24
N ILE A 448 19.08 23.51 -5.66
CA ILE A 448 18.17 22.58 -6.34
C ILE A 448 16.79 23.22 -6.38
N GLU A 449 16.34 23.57 -7.57
CA GLU A 449 15.04 24.21 -7.76
C GLU A 449 13.90 23.19 -7.93
N GLY A 450 12.68 23.64 -7.65
CA GLY A 450 11.48 23.00 -8.17
C GLY A 450 11.14 23.50 -9.57
N SER A 451 10.26 22.81 -10.28
CA SER A 451 9.47 23.49 -11.31
C SER A 451 8.75 24.65 -10.61
N GLY A 452 9.10 25.91 -10.93
CA GLY A 452 8.49 27.12 -10.33
C GLY A 452 6.98 27.27 -10.54
N THR A 453 6.34 26.24 -11.09
CA THR A 453 4.93 25.98 -10.96
C THR A 453 4.69 25.30 -9.62
N ASP A 454 4.17 26.06 -8.66
CA ASP A 454 3.15 25.51 -7.79
C ASP A 454 2.21 24.67 -8.67
N PRO A 455 1.82 23.42 -8.33
CA PRO A 455 0.95 22.60 -9.18
C PRO A 455 -0.44 23.19 -9.41
N ALA A 456 -0.64 24.47 -9.10
CA ALA A 456 -1.79 25.26 -9.47
C ALA A 456 -2.07 25.33 -10.98
N GLY A 457 -1.10 25.06 -11.87
CA GLY A 457 -1.26 25.33 -13.31
C GLY A 457 -1.54 24.13 -14.21
N ASP A 458 -0.68 23.11 -14.22
CA ASP A 458 -0.62 22.13 -15.32
C ASP A 458 -0.10 20.74 -14.88
N ALA A 459 -0.55 20.23 -13.73
CA ALA A 459 -0.40 18.79 -13.48
C ALA A 459 -1.19 18.02 -14.55
N PRO A 460 -0.62 17.02 -15.24
CA PRO A 460 -1.38 16.20 -16.16
C PRO A 460 -2.58 15.62 -15.41
N TRP A 461 -3.75 15.67 -16.05
CA TRP A 461 -5.02 15.17 -15.53
C TRP A 461 -4.84 13.76 -14.94
N ASP A 462 -4.86 13.65 -13.61
CA ASP A 462 -4.85 12.38 -12.87
C ASP A 462 -6.06 11.51 -13.24
N VAL A 463 -5.89 10.18 -13.18
CA VAL A 463 -6.98 9.21 -13.23
C VAL A 463 -7.91 9.35 -12.01
N ASN A 464 -7.39 9.75 -10.84
CA ASN A 464 -8.24 10.17 -9.71
C ASN A 464 -9.06 11.41 -10.08
N ASN A 465 -8.48 12.40 -10.76
CA ASN A 465 -9.21 13.59 -11.22
C ASN A 465 -10.40 13.25 -12.11
N ARG A 466 -10.40 12.14 -12.87
CA ARG A 466 -11.58 11.70 -13.64
C ARG A 466 -12.71 11.15 -12.77
N ILE A 467 -12.41 10.50 -11.64
CA ILE A 467 -13.41 10.11 -10.63
C ILE A 467 -14.04 11.37 -10.03
N HIS A 468 -13.22 12.33 -9.59
CA HIS A 468 -13.68 13.61 -9.06
C HIS A 468 -14.49 14.40 -10.09
N THR A 469 -14.08 14.38 -11.36
CA THR A 469 -14.76 15.03 -12.50
C THR A 469 -16.11 14.38 -12.81
N SER A 470 -16.19 13.05 -12.88
CA SER A 470 -17.42 12.31 -13.15
C SER A 470 -18.42 12.43 -12.00
N LEU A 471 -17.95 12.32 -10.76
CA LEU A 471 -18.76 12.47 -9.55
C LEU A 471 -19.28 13.91 -9.40
N PHE A 472 -18.44 14.92 -9.66
CA PHE A 472 -18.84 16.31 -9.69
C PHE A 472 -19.82 16.60 -10.83
N ASN A 473 -19.58 16.11 -12.06
CA ASN A 473 -20.52 16.23 -13.17
C ASN A 473 -21.85 15.52 -12.88
N PHE A 474 -21.86 14.42 -12.15
CA PHE A 474 -23.07 13.73 -11.70
C PHE A 474 -23.84 14.57 -10.66
N ILE A 475 -23.17 15.10 -9.63
CA ILE A 475 -23.81 15.93 -8.59
C ILE A 475 -24.31 17.28 -9.17
N TRP A 476 -23.54 17.86 -10.09
CA TRP A 476 -23.78 19.19 -10.68
C TRP A 476 -24.80 19.17 -11.83
N ASN A 477 -24.71 18.24 -12.78
CA ASN A 477 -25.68 18.16 -13.89
C ASN A 477 -27.08 17.74 -13.41
N TYR A 478 -27.17 17.02 -12.29
CA TYR A 478 -28.43 16.67 -11.66
C TYR A 478 -28.86 17.65 -10.55
N LYS A 479 -28.08 18.72 -10.29
CA LYS A 479 -28.35 19.82 -9.33
C LYS A 479 -28.76 19.36 -7.92
N GLU A 480 -28.03 18.43 -7.33
CA GLU A 480 -28.38 17.88 -6.00
C GLU A 480 -27.29 18.17 -4.95
N PRO A 481 -27.21 19.42 -4.44
CA PRO A 481 -26.19 19.83 -3.48
C PRO A 481 -26.32 19.17 -2.09
N ASP A 482 -27.38 18.39 -1.85
CA ASP A 482 -27.70 17.81 -0.55
C ASP A 482 -26.91 16.54 -0.19
N PHE A 483 -26.18 15.98 -1.13
CA PHE A 483 -25.36 14.79 -0.91
C PHE A 483 -23.98 15.09 -0.31
N LEU A 484 -23.57 16.36 -0.30
CA LEU A 484 -22.28 16.80 0.25
C LEU A 484 -22.39 17.03 1.76
N SER A 485 -21.35 16.68 2.54
CA SER A 485 -21.28 17.03 3.96
C SER A 485 -21.28 18.56 4.13
N GLU A 486 -21.72 19.04 5.30
CA GLU A 486 -21.84 20.48 5.52
C GLU A 486 -20.47 21.21 5.48
N GLY A 487 -19.40 20.53 5.90
CA GLY A 487 -18.02 21.03 5.75
C GLY A 487 -17.63 21.21 4.28
N MET A 488 -18.03 20.28 3.42
CA MET A 488 -17.73 20.28 1.99
C MET A 488 -18.53 21.36 1.24
N ARG A 489 -19.80 21.56 1.59
CA ARG A 489 -20.61 22.69 1.08
C ARG A 489 -20.03 24.04 1.50
N LYS A 490 -19.56 24.17 2.75
CA LYS A 490 -18.94 25.40 3.25
C LYS A 490 -17.59 25.70 2.60
N ARG A 491 -16.76 24.70 2.33
CA ARG A 491 -15.49 24.87 1.59
C ARG A 491 -15.72 25.27 0.12
N ILE A 492 -16.60 24.54 -0.58
CA ILE A 492 -16.94 24.83 -2.00
C ILE A 492 -17.54 26.23 -2.19
N ASN A 493 -18.28 26.73 -1.20
CA ASN A 493 -18.91 28.06 -1.25
C ASN A 493 -18.01 29.21 -0.76
N ARG A 494 -16.84 28.94 -0.17
CA ARG A 494 -15.95 29.98 0.40
C ARG A 494 -14.84 30.46 -0.54
N GLU A 495 -14.50 29.71 -1.59
CA GLU A 495 -13.18 29.86 -2.22
C GLU A 495 -13.15 30.55 -3.59
N SER A 496 -14.25 30.64 -4.34
CA SER A 496 -14.38 31.45 -5.57
C SER A 496 -15.81 31.37 -6.13
N ASP A 497 -16.21 32.24 -7.06
CA ASP A 497 -17.37 32.00 -7.94
C ASP A 497 -16.95 31.35 -9.27
N ASP A 498 -15.65 31.23 -9.54
CA ASP A 498 -15.11 30.59 -10.74
C ASP A 498 -15.16 29.07 -10.63
N ILE A 499 -15.93 28.47 -11.53
CA ILE A 499 -16.19 27.02 -11.63
C ILE A 499 -14.91 26.25 -11.95
N LYS A 500 -13.98 26.84 -12.71
CA LYS A 500 -12.75 26.15 -13.11
C LYS A 500 -11.80 25.99 -11.91
N ALA A 501 -11.70 27.02 -11.08
CA ALA A 501 -10.92 26.98 -9.84
C ALA A 501 -11.49 25.99 -8.79
N LYS A 502 -12.83 25.91 -8.66
CA LYS A 502 -13.49 24.92 -7.77
C LYS A 502 -13.20 23.47 -8.20
N PHE A 503 -13.19 23.25 -9.50
CA PHE A 503 -12.97 21.95 -10.11
C PHE A 503 -11.50 21.48 -9.97
N GLU A 504 -10.56 22.39 -10.19
CA GLU A 504 -9.12 22.14 -10.02
C GLU A 504 -8.75 21.83 -8.56
N HIS A 505 -9.48 22.36 -7.58
CA HIS A 505 -9.27 22.08 -6.16
C HIS A 505 -9.82 20.71 -5.73
N LEU A 506 -11.06 20.37 -6.13
CA LEU A 506 -11.71 19.08 -5.81
C LEU A 506 -10.98 17.87 -6.39
N GLY A 507 -10.33 18.01 -7.55
CA GLY A 507 -9.49 16.96 -8.11
C GLY A 507 -8.25 16.64 -7.26
N ARG A 508 -7.73 17.63 -6.54
CA ARG A 508 -6.51 17.49 -5.73
C ARG A 508 -6.77 16.88 -4.33
N THR A 509 -8.02 16.53 -4.01
CA THR A 509 -8.41 16.00 -2.69
C THR A 509 -8.35 14.46 -2.68
N PRO A 510 -7.63 13.80 -1.75
CA PRO A 510 -7.58 12.33 -1.67
C PRO A 510 -8.99 11.70 -1.52
N ILE A 511 -9.23 10.52 -2.13
CA ILE A 511 -10.54 9.85 -2.08
C ILE A 511 -11.02 9.58 -0.64
N GLY A 512 -10.10 9.29 0.29
CA GLY A 512 -10.40 9.09 1.71
C GLY A 512 -10.93 10.33 2.44
N GLU A 513 -10.67 11.53 1.91
CA GLU A 513 -11.13 12.79 2.48
C GLU A 513 -12.52 13.24 1.97
N LEU A 514 -13.09 12.52 1.00
CA LEU A 514 -14.47 12.74 0.52
C LEU A 514 -15.47 12.24 1.57
N THR A 515 -15.69 13.04 2.61
CA THR A 515 -16.72 12.76 3.62
C THR A 515 -18.11 13.06 3.05
N PHE A 516 -18.81 12.00 2.64
CA PHE A 516 -20.27 12.03 2.49
C PHE A 516 -20.90 11.85 3.87
N HIS A 517 -22.03 12.51 4.13
CA HIS A 517 -22.69 12.54 5.44
C HIS A 517 -22.70 11.17 6.12
N SER A 518 -21.83 11.02 7.12
CA SER A 518 -21.88 10.00 8.15
C SER A 518 -21.62 10.73 9.47
N GLY A 519 -22.66 10.86 10.28
CA GLY A 519 -22.49 11.24 11.67
C GLY A 519 -21.72 10.15 12.42
N ALA A 520 -21.04 10.53 13.50
CA ALA A 520 -20.16 9.66 14.28
C ALA A 520 -20.81 8.28 14.57
N LEU A 521 -20.10 7.23 14.17
CA LEU A 521 -20.57 5.84 14.16
C LEU A 521 -20.46 5.23 15.55
N SER A 522 -21.60 4.97 16.18
CA SER A 522 -21.70 4.05 17.32
C SER A 522 -22.82 3.05 17.12
N ASP A 523 -22.45 1.77 17.19
CA ASP A 523 -23.28 0.60 17.46
C ASP A 523 -23.99 -0.15 16.30
N SER A 524 -24.07 -1.47 16.49
CA SER A 524 -24.41 -2.55 15.55
C SER A 524 -25.78 -2.49 14.83
N THR A 525 -26.63 -1.52 15.19
CA THR A 525 -27.90 -1.23 14.50
C THR A 525 -27.71 -0.66 13.09
N ASP A 526 -26.53 -0.12 12.79
CA ASP A 526 -26.26 0.68 11.59
C ASP A 526 -25.90 -0.10 10.32
N ARG A 527 -25.64 -1.42 10.40
CA ARG A 527 -25.43 -2.24 9.18
C ARG A 527 -26.72 -2.38 8.38
N ASN A 528 -27.84 -2.58 9.07
CA ASN A 528 -29.17 -2.63 8.46
C ASN A 528 -29.64 -1.25 7.98
N GLN A 529 -29.18 -0.18 8.61
CA GLN A 529 -29.46 1.20 8.20
C GLN A 529 -28.62 1.62 6.99
N SER A 530 -27.37 1.17 6.91
CA SER A 530 -26.48 1.34 5.75
C SER A 530 -26.95 0.55 4.54
N ILE A 531 -27.43 -0.70 4.76
CA ILE A 531 -28.07 -1.52 3.72
C ILE A 531 -29.41 -0.89 3.29
N ARG A 532 -30.26 -0.43 4.22
CA ARG A 532 -31.49 0.33 3.87
C ARG A 532 -31.18 1.62 3.15
N SER A 533 -30.12 2.32 3.51
CA SER A 533 -29.68 3.56 2.86
C SER A 533 -29.13 3.27 1.46
N PHE A 534 -28.37 2.20 1.28
CA PHE A 534 -27.94 1.70 -0.03
C PHE A 534 -29.12 1.23 -0.90
N CYS A 535 -30.09 0.50 -0.33
CA CYS A 535 -31.31 0.06 -1.00
C CYS A 535 -32.24 1.24 -1.35
N ASN A 536 -32.41 2.23 -0.48
CA ASN A 536 -33.17 3.46 -0.75
C ASN A 536 -32.49 4.32 -1.81
N ARG A 537 -31.14 4.32 -1.85
CA ARG A 537 -30.35 4.97 -2.90
C ARG A 537 -30.46 4.26 -4.24
N LEU A 538 -30.50 2.92 -4.26
CA LEU A 538 -30.83 2.12 -5.45
C LEU A 538 -32.28 2.35 -5.90
N ASP A 539 -33.24 2.46 -4.97
CA ASP A 539 -34.66 2.73 -5.27
C ASP A 539 -34.85 4.14 -5.86
N THR A 540 -34.09 5.13 -5.37
CA THR A 540 -34.02 6.48 -5.94
C THR A 540 -33.36 6.47 -7.32
N TRP A 541 -32.32 5.65 -7.51
CA TRP A 541 -31.61 5.50 -8.77
C TRP A 541 -32.51 4.86 -9.85
N PHE A 542 -33.19 3.75 -9.54
CA PHE A 542 -34.17 3.11 -10.43
C PHE A 542 -35.47 3.92 -10.58
N GLY A 543 -35.84 4.73 -9.58
CA GLY A 543 -36.95 5.69 -9.66
C GLY A 543 -36.70 6.81 -10.67
N ARG A 544 -35.44 7.28 -10.81
CA ARG A 544 -35.04 8.31 -11.81
C ARG A 544 -34.81 7.74 -13.21
N VAL A 545 -34.60 6.43 -13.36
CA VAL A 545 -34.61 5.75 -14.67
C VAL A 545 -35.99 5.87 -15.35
N ASN A 546 -37.09 6.07 -14.60
CA ASN A 546 -38.40 6.36 -15.19
C ASN A 546 -38.44 7.67 -16.00
N GLU A 547 -37.56 8.65 -15.74
CA GLU A 547 -37.49 9.87 -16.56
C GLU A 547 -36.71 9.64 -17.87
N ILE A 548 -35.80 8.67 -17.89
CA ILE A 548 -35.08 8.22 -19.10
C ILE A 548 -35.98 7.31 -19.97
N GLY A 549 -37.04 6.76 -19.39
CA GLY A 549 -38.04 5.89 -20.02
C GLY A 549 -39.06 6.57 -20.95
N ARG A 550 -38.72 7.68 -21.61
CA ARG A 550 -39.40 8.07 -22.86
C ARG A 550 -38.90 7.32 -24.10
N ILE A 551 -37.98 6.37 -23.92
CA ILE A 551 -37.63 5.38 -24.93
C ILE A 551 -38.37 4.08 -24.58
N ARG A 552 -39.33 3.72 -25.43
CA ARG A 552 -40.28 2.61 -25.27
C ARG A 552 -39.58 1.22 -25.26
N ASP A 553 -40.25 0.28 -24.60
CA ASP A 553 -40.07 -1.18 -24.59
C ASP A 553 -39.18 -1.84 -23.51
N ILE A 554 -39.40 -1.48 -22.23
CA ILE A 554 -39.17 -2.42 -21.13
C ILE A 554 -40.45 -2.62 -20.32
N ASN A 555 -40.86 -3.89 -20.19
CA ASN A 555 -42.13 -4.37 -19.65
C ASN A 555 -42.52 -3.75 -18.29
N SER A 556 -43.58 -2.95 -18.31
CA SER A 556 -44.14 -2.17 -17.19
C SER A 556 -44.80 -3.00 -16.07
N ALA A 557 -44.83 -4.33 -16.18
CA ALA A 557 -45.35 -5.24 -15.15
C ALA A 557 -44.27 -5.66 -14.12
N PHE A 558 -43.02 -5.83 -14.57
CA PHE A 558 -41.89 -6.17 -13.70
C PHE A 558 -41.56 -5.03 -12.73
N TYR A 559 -41.57 -3.79 -13.24
CA TYR A 559 -41.31 -2.58 -12.46
C TYR A 559 -42.39 -2.28 -11.41
N ARG A 560 -43.68 -2.49 -11.71
CA ARG A 560 -44.75 -2.33 -10.72
C ARG A 560 -44.65 -3.34 -9.57
N LYS A 561 -44.15 -4.55 -9.86
CA LYS A 561 -43.96 -5.60 -8.86
C LYS A 561 -42.75 -5.32 -7.95
N MET A 562 -41.66 -4.80 -8.50
CA MET A 562 -40.47 -4.36 -7.75
C MET A 562 -40.76 -3.18 -6.81
N ASN A 563 -41.47 -2.16 -7.28
CA ASN A 563 -41.77 -0.96 -6.49
C ASN A 563 -42.73 -1.26 -5.30
N THR A 564 -43.58 -2.28 -5.45
CA THR A 564 -44.44 -2.80 -4.36
C THR A 564 -43.68 -3.68 -3.36
N VAL A 565 -42.48 -4.17 -3.73
CA VAL A 565 -41.64 -5.05 -2.90
C VAL A 565 -40.61 -4.26 -2.07
N CYS A 566 -40.18 -3.08 -2.53
CA CYS A 566 -39.24 -2.20 -1.83
C CYS A 566 -39.89 -1.34 -0.73
N SER A 567 -41.22 -1.20 -0.72
CA SER A 567 -41.95 -0.23 0.11
C SER A 567 -42.29 -0.69 1.54
N ASP A 568 -41.98 -1.94 1.93
CA ASP A 568 -42.21 -2.47 3.30
C ASP A 568 -41.04 -3.39 3.75
N PRO A 569 -40.00 -2.83 4.39
CA PRO A 569 -38.76 -3.55 4.74
C PRO A 569 -38.95 -4.78 5.64
N GLY A 570 -40.04 -4.84 6.42
CA GLY A 570 -40.40 -5.99 7.27
C GLY A 570 -40.90 -7.19 6.46
N LYS A 571 -41.35 -6.97 5.23
CA LYS A 571 -41.75 -8.03 4.28
C LYS A 571 -40.67 -8.33 3.23
N THR A 572 -39.68 -7.46 3.03
CA THR A 572 -38.65 -7.58 1.97
C THR A 572 -37.50 -8.52 2.35
N ILE A 573 -37.01 -8.48 3.59
CA ILE A 573 -35.90 -9.34 4.04
C ILE A 573 -36.25 -10.84 3.95
N PRO A 574 -37.46 -11.29 4.35
CA PRO A 574 -37.88 -12.68 4.18
C PRO A 574 -38.27 -13.05 2.73
N LYS A 575 -38.35 -12.09 1.79
CA LYS A 575 -38.68 -12.30 0.36
C LYS A 575 -37.46 -12.26 -0.57
N ILE A 576 -36.34 -11.69 -0.14
CA ILE A 576 -35.04 -11.88 -0.79
C ILE A 576 -34.53 -13.31 -0.52
N ALA A 577 -34.85 -13.87 0.64
CA ALA A 577 -34.58 -15.26 0.97
C ALA A 577 -35.11 -16.26 -0.09
N PRO A 578 -36.37 -16.19 -0.59
CA PRO A 578 -36.86 -17.07 -1.66
C PRO A 578 -36.31 -16.77 -3.08
N VAL A 579 -35.70 -15.62 -3.33
CA VAL A 579 -34.90 -15.40 -4.58
C VAL A 579 -33.55 -16.11 -4.46
N LEU A 580 -32.95 -16.05 -3.26
CA LEU A 580 -31.78 -16.84 -2.90
C LEU A 580 -32.12 -18.34 -2.82
N GLU A 581 -33.37 -18.71 -2.51
CA GLU A 581 -33.87 -20.10 -2.44
C GLU A 581 -34.30 -20.65 -3.83
N GLN A 582 -34.85 -19.81 -4.73
CA GLN A 582 -35.02 -20.11 -6.16
C GLN A 582 -33.68 -20.36 -6.86
N PHE A 583 -32.59 -19.80 -6.33
CA PHE A 583 -31.25 -20.09 -6.79
C PHE A 583 -30.76 -21.51 -6.40
N TYR A 584 -31.43 -22.21 -5.45
CA TYR A 584 -30.89 -23.43 -4.83
C TYR A 584 -31.65 -24.75 -4.96
N ARG A 585 -32.92 -24.88 -5.37
CA ARG A 585 -33.56 -26.23 -5.39
C ARG A 585 -34.57 -26.51 -6.51
N VAL A 586 -34.21 -27.55 -7.27
CA VAL A 586 -35.10 -28.57 -7.89
C VAL A 586 -35.97 -28.09 -9.05
N SER A 587 -35.39 -28.18 -10.25
CA SER A 587 -36.16 -28.65 -11.42
C SER A 587 -36.40 -30.15 -11.22
N SER A 588 -37.52 -30.51 -10.62
CA SER A 588 -38.20 -31.76 -10.93
C SER A 588 -39.41 -31.39 -11.74
N ASP A 589 -39.48 -31.96 -12.94
CA ASP A 589 -40.62 -31.99 -13.84
C ASP A 589 -41.95 -32.16 -13.08
N LEU A 590 -43.04 -31.63 -13.66
CA LEU A 590 -44.44 -32.08 -13.64
C LEU A 590 -45.28 -30.94 -14.25
N THR A 591 -45.44 -30.90 -15.57
CA THR A 591 -46.57 -31.47 -16.35
C THR A 591 -47.93 -30.81 -16.13
N ASP A 592 -48.46 -30.33 -17.26
CA ASP A 592 -49.85 -30.35 -17.70
C ASP A 592 -50.95 -29.50 -17.04
N GLU A 593 -51.81 -29.03 -17.96
CA GLU A 593 -53.20 -28.58 -17.83
C GLU A 593 -53.49 -27.24 -17.13
N SER A 594 -53.65 -26.17 -17.92
CA SER A 594 -54.95 -25.85 -18.57
C SER A 594 -54.81 -24.62 -19.48
#